data_AF-A0A2K3L9S6-F1
#
_entry.id   AF-A0A2K3L9S6-F1
#
_cell.length_a   1.000
_cell.length_b   1.000
_cell.length_c   1.000
_cell.angle_alpha   90.00
_cell.angle_beta   90.00
_cell.angle_gamma   90.00
#
_symmetry.space_group_name_H-M   'P 1'
#
loop_
_entity.id
_entity.type
_entity.pdbx_description
1 polymer ?
#
loop_
_entity_poly.entity_id
_entity_poly.type
_entity_poly.pdbx_seq_one_letter_code
_entity_poly.pdbx_strand_id
1 'polypeptide(L)'
;MSVVSLKNKYWVLRHGKSIPNERGLVVSSMENGIRSEFQLAPDGVNQAQLAANSFLKELEANNIPLANVRICYSPFSRTTHTANVVATLLNIPFHAPHCKVIQDLRERYFGPSFELLSHDKLELLLCAYMVISLCLRISLLQMKAKDALINPF
;
A
#
# COMPACT_ATOMS: atom_id res chain seq x y z
N MET A 1 3.16 -35.62 -6.82
CA MET A 1 2.62 -34.25 -6.95
C MET A 1 3.79 -33.32 -7.21
N SER A 2 3.86 -32.66 -8.38
CA SER A 2 4.89 -31.66 -8.62
C SER A 2 4.54 -30.39 -7.83
N VAL A 3 5.48 -29.90 -7.02
CA VAL A 3 5.32 -28.64 -6.31
C VAL A 3 5.45 -27.52 -7.35
N VAL A 4 4.36 -26.82 -7.63
CA VAL A 4 4.39 -25.62 -8.48
C VAL A 4 5.09 -24.51 -7.68
N SER A 5 6.30 -24.15 -8.10
CA SER A 5 7.00 -23.00 -7.52
C SER A 5 6.38 -21.71 -8.03
N LEU A 6 5.76 -20.94 -7.12
CA LEU A 6 5.21 -19.63 -7.44
C LEU A 6 6.33 -18.59 -7.51
N LYS A 7 6.39 -17.82 -8.60
CA LYS A 7 7.40 -16.76 -8.81
C LYS A 7 6.87 -15.37 -8.46
N ASN A 8 6.09 -15.25 -7.39
CA ASN A 8 5.53 -13.97 -6.98
C ASN A 8 6.64 -12.98 -6.62
N LYS A 9 6.49 -11.74 -7.06
CA LYS A 9 7.39 -10.64 -6.66
C LYS A 9 6.60 -9.64 -5.82
N TYR A 10 7.27 -9.11 -4.80
CA TYR A 10 6.68 -8.20 -3.83
C TYR A 10 7.52 -6.93 -3.76
N TRP A 11 6.87 -5.79 -3.92
CA TRP A 11 7.46 -4.49 -3.65
C TRP A 11 6.78 -3.88 -2.44
N VAL A 12 7.59 -3.29 -1.59
CA VAL A 12 7.13 -2.64 -0.37
C VAL A 12 7.36 -1.14 -0.53
N LEU A 13 6.29 -0.37 -0.49
CA LEU A 13 6.33 1.09 -0.58
C LEU A 13 5.73 1.70 0.69
N ARG A 14 6.52 2.47 1.44
CA ARG A 14 5.97 3.27 2.54
C ARG A 14 5.11 4.41 1.98
N HIS A 15 4.06 4.80 2.70
CA HIS A 15 3.29 5.98 2.32
C HIS A 15 4.18 7.23 2.23
N GLY A 16 3.83 8.17 1.35
CA GLY A 16 4.48 9.47 1.31
C GLY A 16 4.25 10.29 2.60
N LYS A 17 4.96 11.42 2.76
CA LYS A 17 4.76 12.34 3.87
C LYS A 17 3.27 12.70 4.03
N SER A 18 2.71 12.42 5.21
CA SER A 18 1.31 12.72 5.50
C SER A 18 1.13 14.08 6.19
N ILE A 19 -0.09 14.62 6.16
CA ILE A 19 -0.44 15.86 6.88
C ILE A 19 -0.12 15.74 8.38
N PRO A 20 -0.41 14.62 9.09
CA PRO A 20 0.07 14.39 10.44
C PRO A 20 1.60 14.44 10.57
N ASN A 21 2.35 13.84 9.65
CA ASN A 21 3.81 13.88 9.72
C ASN A 21 4.34 15.31 9.60
N GLU A 22 3.74 16.13 8.73
CA GLU A 22 4.10 17.54 8.60
C GLU A 22 3.80 18.35 9.88
N ARG A 23 2.74 17.98 10.60
CA ARG A 23 2.37 18.59 11.88
C ARG A 23 3.08 17.96 13.08
N GLY A 24 3.95 16.98 12.84
CA GLY A 24 4.63 16.22 13.88
C GLY A 24 3.71 15.34 14.73
N LEU A 25 2.52 14.99 14.25
CA LEU A 25 1.51 14.24 15.01
C LEU A 25 1.60 12.73 14.80
N VAL A 26 1.33 12.00 15.87
CA VAL A 26 1.19 10.54 15.87
C VAL A 26 -0.25 10.17 15.54
N VAL A 27 -0.44 9.36 14.50
CA VAL A 27 -1.75 8.81 14.12
C VAL A 27 -1.63 7.32 13.92
N SER A 28 -2.12 6.57 14.91
CA SER A 28 -1.95 5.13 15.05
C SER A 28 -3.24 4.38 15.34
N SER A 29 -4.28 5.07 15.81
CA SER A 29 -5.61 4.48 15.99
C SER A 29 -6.32 4.29 14.65
N MET A 30 -7.24 3.33 14.57
CA MET A 30 -8.12 3.17 13.40
C MET A 30 -9.07 4.37 13.24
N GLU A 31 -9.62 4.86 14.36
CA GLU A 31 -10.56 5.99 14.38
C GLU A 31 -9.99 7.22 13.69
N ASN A 32 -8.76 7.61 14.03
CA ASN A 32 -8.10 8.72 13.35
C ASN A 32 -7.47 8.30 12.02
N GLY A 33 -6.91 7.09 11.94
CA GLY A 33 -6.17 6.61 10.77
C GLY A 33 -6.94 6.68 9.45
N ILE A 34 -8.27 6.54 9.48
CA ILE A 34 -9.14 6.56 8.30
C ILE A 34 -9.70 7.94 7.94
N ARG A 35 -9.36 8.99 8.71
CA ARG A 35 -9.86 10.36 8.49
C ARG A 35 -9.23 10.99 7.26
N SER A 36 -10.04 11.63 6.41
CA SER A 36 -9.57 12.21 5.15
C SER A 36 -8.58 13.36 5.36
N GLU A 37 -8.67 14.08 6.47
CA GLU A 37 -7.71 15.14 6.82
C GLU A 37 -6.28 14.62 7.11
N PHE A 38 -6.11 13.31 7.29
CA PHE A 38 -4.82 12.66 7.56
C PHE A 38 -4.24 11.92 6.35
N GLN A 39 -4.66 12.34 5.16
CA GLN A 39 -4.06 11.95 3.88
C GLN A 39 -2.63 12.52 3.70
N LEU A 40 -2.07 12.27 2.52
CA LEU A 40 -0.77 12.82 2.11
C LEU A 40 -0.76 14.36 2.12
N ALA A 41 0.37 14.91 2.53
CA ALA A 41 0.73 16.30 2.25
C ALA A 41 1.19 16.43 0.78
N PRO A 42 1.29 17.65 0.21
CA PRO A 42 1.72 17.84 -1.18
C PRO A 42 3.05 17.16 -1.52
N ASP A 43 4.05 17.28 -0.65
CA ASP A 43 5.34 16.57 -0.82
C ASP A 43 5.18 15.05 -0.84
N GLY A 44 4.26 14.52 -0.03
CA GLY A 44 3.96 13.09 0.01
C GLY A 44 3.31 12.57 -1.27
N VAL A 45 2.49 13.39 -1.92
CA VAL A 45 1.93 13.08 -3.25
C VAL A 45 3.05 13.00 -4.28
N ASN A 46 3.96 13.98 -4.30
CA ASN A 46 5.13 13.97 -5.19
C ASN A 46 6.00 12.72 -4.95
N GLN A 47 6.25 12.36 -3.69
CA GLN A 47 6.98 11.14 -3.33
C GLN A 47 6.28 9.88 -3.86
N ALA A 48 4.97 9.77 -3.73
CA ALA A 48 4.19 8.65 -4.24
C ALA A 48 4.25 8.54 -5.78
N GLN A 49 4.20 9.68 -6.49
CA GLN A 49 4.35 9.72 -7.94
C GLN A 49 5.76 9.28 -8.39
N LEU A 50 6.80 9.78 -7.73
CA LEU A 50 8.19 9.35 -8.01
C LEU A 50 8.37 7.86 -7.76
N ALA A 51 7.82 7.33 -6.67
CA ALA A 51 7.86 5.90 -6.38
C ALA A 51 7.11 5.07 -7.43
N ALA A 52 5.94 5.53 -7.90
CA ALA A 52 5.18 4.87 -8.95
C ALA A 52 5.94 4.85 -10.29
N ASN A 53 6.60 5.95 -10.66
CA ASN A 53 7.46 6.01 -11.85
C ASN A 53 8.63 5.03 -11.76
N SER A 54 9.30 4.96 -10.60
CA SER A 54 10.37 3.98 -10.37
C SER A 54 9.86 2.55 -10.44
N PHE A 55 8.68 2.27 -9.87
CA PHE A 55 8.06 0.96 -9.95
C PHE A 55 7.66 0.58 -11.38
N LEU A 56 7.15 1.51 -12.19
CA LEU A 56 6.84 1.26 -13.60
C LEU A 56 8.09 0.81 -14.37
N LYS A 57 9.23 1.48 -14.16
CA LYS A 57 10.52 1.08 -14.76
C LYS A 57 10.95 -0.33 -14.35
N GLU A 58 10.73 -0.70 -13.09
CA GLU A 58 10.99 -2.06 -12.61
C GLU A 58 10.09 -3.10 -13.29
N LEU A 59 8.81 -2.79 -13.48
CA LEU A 59 7.88 -3.67 -14.20
C LEU A 59 8.33 -3.87 -15.66
N GLU A 60 8.70 -2.79 -16.34
CA GLU A 60 9.20 -2.81 -17.72
C GLU A 60 10.49 -3.63 -17.84
N ALA A 61 11.48 -3.38 -16.98
CA ALA A 61 12.76 -4.09 -16.97
C ALA A 61 12.59 -5.60 -16.71
N ASN A 62 11.56 -5.99 -15.95
CA ASN A 62 11.26 -7.38 -15.65
C ASN A 62 10.20 -8.00 -16.59
N ASN A 63 9.75 -7.27 -17.61
CA ASN A 63 8.69 -7.68 -18.55
C ASN A 63 7.40 -8.13 -17.84
N ILE A 64 6.96 -7.37 -16.83
CA ILE A 64 5.78 -7.70 -16.03
C ILE A 64 4.58 -6.85 -16.48
N PRO A 65 3.51 -7.46 -17.03
CA PRO A 65 2.32 -6.73 -17.42
C PRO A 65 1.58 -6.13 -16.22
N LEU A 66 1.03 -4.92 -16.39
CA LEU A 66 0.20 -4.25 -15.36
C LEU A 66 -1.00 -5.10 -14.93
N ALA A 67 -1.55 -5.92 -15.83
CA ALA A 67 -2.65 -6.84 -15.53
C ALA A 67 -2.33 -7.85 -14.41
N ASN A 68 -1.03 -8.12 -14.15
CA ASN A 68 -0.56 -9.03 -13.11
C ASN A 68 -0.21 -8.32 -11.79
N VAL A 69 -0.26 -6.99 -11.78
CA VAL A 69 0.00 -6.17 -10.59
C VAL A 69 -1.23 -6.16 -9.69
N ARG A 70 -1.02 -6.32 -8.39
CA ARG A 70 -2.03 -6.11 -7.34
C ARG A 70 -1.48 -5.12 -6.32
N ILE A 71 -2.28 -4.14 -5.95
CA ILE A 71 -1.95 -3.11 -4.98
C ILE A 71 -2.67 -3.43 -3.67
N CYS A 72 -1.95 -3.89 -2.67
CA CYS A 72 -2.51 -4.14 -1.34
C CYS A 72 -2.10 -3.01 -0.39
N TYR A 73 -3.07 -2.38 0.27
CA TYR A 73 -2.82 -1.20 1.11
C TYR A 73 -3.56 -1.25 2.44
N SER A 74 -3.00 -0.57 3.43
CA SER A 74 -3.64 -0.34 4.72
C SER A 74 -4.89 0.54 4.58
N PRO A 75 -5.91 0.34 5.43
CA PRO A 75 -7.12 1.18 5.46
C PRO A 75 -6.84 2.65 5.82
N PHE A 76 -5.64 2.98 6.30
CA PHE A 76 -5.33 4.35 6.70
C PHE A 76 -5.37 5.31 5.49
N SER A 77 -5.80 6.54 5.72
CA SER A 77 -5.99 7.54 4.66
C SER A 77 -4.70 7.85 3.91
N ARG A 78 -3.56 7.95 4.62
CA ARG A 78 -2.24 8.19 3.99
C ARG A 78 -1.81 7.05 3.06
N THR A 79 -2.08 5.80 3.42
CA THR A 79 -1.77 4.62 2.59
C THR A 79 -2.76 4.46 1.46
N THR A 80 -4.05 4.73 1.72
CA THR A 80 -5.11 4.75 0.70
C THR A 80 -4.83 5.80 -0.37
N HIS A 81 -4.48 7.03 0.04
CA HIS A 81 -4.13 8.10 -0.88
C HIS A 81 -2.84 7.79 -1.66
N THR A 82 -1.80 7.23 -1.01
CA THR A 82 -0.60 6.75 -1.72
C THR A 82 -0.95 5.69 -2.77
N ALA A 83 -1.75 4.69 -2.39
CA ALA A 83 -2.17 3.63 -3.28
C ALA A 83 -2.97 4.17 -4.47
N ASN A 84 -3.86 5.14 -4.24
CA ASN A 84 -4.63 5.78 -5.29
C ASN A 84 -3.74 6.57 -6.28
N VAL A 85 -2.76 7.30 -5.77
CA VAL A 85 -1.78 8.02 -6.61
C VAL A 85 -0.99 7.06 -7.48
N VAL A 86 -0.49 5.95 -6.89
CA VAL A 86 0.23 4.91 -7.63
C VAL A 86 -0.67 4.24 -8.67
N ALA A 87 -1.89 3.85 -8.29
CA ALA A 87 -2.86 3.22 -9.20
C ALA A 87 -3.19 4.13 -10.38
N THR A 88 -3.43 5.41 -10.12
CA THR A 88 -3.72 6.43 -11.15
C THR A 88 -2.57 6.57 -12.13
N LEU A 89 -1.32 6.67 -11.63
CA LEU A 89 -0.15 6.81 -12.51
C LEU A 89 0.07 5.58 -13.39
N LEU A 90 -0.18 4.38 -12.84
CA LEU A 90 -0.09 3.12 -13.58
C LEU A 90 -1.32 2.83 -14.44
N ASN A 91 -2.32 3.72 -14.46
CA ASN A 91 -3.60 3.52 -15.13
C ASN A 91 -4.34 2.23 -14.70
N ILE A 92 -4.23 1.88 -13.41
CA ILE A 92 -4.94 0.78 -12.78
C ILE A 92 -6.19 1.37 -12.08
N PRO A 93 -7.41 0.89 -12.37
CA PRO A 93 -8.60 1.39 -11.70
C PRO A 93 -8.56 1.10 -10.18
N PHE A 94 -8.67 2.14 -9.36
CA PHE A 94 -8.48 2.02 -7.91
C PHE A 94 -9.60 1.25 -7.19
N HIS A 95 -10.82 1.26 -7.74
CA HIS A 95 -11.96 0.52 -7.20
C HIS A 95 -12.15 -0.86 -7.85
N ALA A 96 -11.18 -1.34 -8.63
CA ALA A 96 -11.18 -2.67 -9.23
C ALA A 96 -10.53 -3.72 -8.32
N PRO A 97 -10.71 -5.04 -8.58
CA PRO A 97 -10.12 -6.12 -7.79
C PRO A 97 -8.59 -6.10 -7.70
N HIS A 98 -7.92 -5.32 -8.56
CA HIS A 98 -6.47 -5.12 -8.54
C HIS A 98 -6.01 -4.33 -7.32
N CYS A 99 -6.86 -3.50 -6.72
CA CYS A 99 -6.55 -2.72 -5.53
C CYS A 99 -7.35 -3.28 -4.35
N LYS A 100 -6.66 -3.69 -3.29
CA LYS A 100 -7.28 -4.34 -2.13
C LYS A 100 -6.84 -3.71 -0.82
N VAL A 101 -7.82 -3.26 -0.04
CA VAL A 101 -7.60 -2.88 1.35
C VAL A 101 -7.32 -4.13 2.18
N ILE A 102 -6.26 -4.13 2.98
CA ILE A 102 -5.91 -5.19 3.92
C ILE A 102 -5.82 -4.57 5.32
N GLN A 103 -6.78 -4.92 6.18
CA GLN A 103 -6.90 -4.36 7.54
C GLN A 103 -5.65 -4.64 8.40
N ASP A 104 -5.00 -5.79 8.18
CA ASP A 104 -3.80 -6.19 8.93
C ASP A 104 -2.54 -5.42 8.52
N LEU A 105 -2.57 -4.66 7.43
CA LEU A 105 -1.49 -3.73 7.08
C LEU A 105 -1.58 -2.40 7.84
N ARG A 106 -2.54 -2.21 8.76
CA ARG A 106 -2.67 -0.98 9.55
C ARG A 106 -1.42 -0.69 10.37
N GLU A 107 -1.22 0.59 10.69
CA GLU A 107 -0.15 1.04 11.58
C GLU A 107 -0.23 0.34 12.94
N ARG A 108 0.91 0.13 13.61
CA ARG A 108 0.91 -0.31 15.00
C ARG A 108 0.17 0.72 15.85
N TYR A 109 -0.81 0.27 16.62
CA TYR A 109 -1.47 1.15 17.58
C TYR A 109 -0.55 1.41 18.78
N PHE A 110 -0.20 2.68 19.03
CA PHE A 110 0.68 3.06 20.14
C PHE A 110 -0.06 3.27 21.47
N GLY A 111 -1.40 3.22 21.45
CA GLY A 111 -2.23 3.49 22.62
C GLY A 111 -2.73 4.94 22.69
N PRO A 112 -3.78 5.20 23.48
CA PRO A 112 -4.45 6.50 23.49
C PRO A 112 -3.55 7.62 24.03
N SER A 113 -2.60 7.30 24.92
CA SER A 113 -1.68 8.28 25.52
C SER A 113 -0.71 8.92 24.53
N PHE A 114 -0.56 8.36 23.33
CA PHE A 114 0.34 8.89 22.29
C PHE A 114 -0.42 9.41 21.07
N GLU A 115 -1.71 9.12 20.96
CA GLU A 115 -2.51 9.47 19.79
C GLU A 115 -2.71 10.99 19.70
N LEU A 116 -2.51 11.56 18.51
CA LEU A 116 -2.57 13.00 18.23
C LEU A 116 -1.61 13.86 19.07
N LEU A 117 -0.59 13.26 19.68
CA LEU A 117 0.49 13.98 20.33
C LEU A 117 1.68 14.18 19.39
N SER A 118 2.57 15.11 19.75
CA SER A 118 3.84 15.29 19.05
C SER A 118 4.66 14.00 19.10
N HIS A 119 5.26 13.64 17.97
CA HIS A 119 6.21 12.54 17.85
C HIS A 119 7.50 12.78 18.65
N ASP A 120 7.79 14.01 19.09
CA ASP A 120 8.96 14.30 19.93
C ASP A 120 8.86 13.56 21.27
N LYS A 121 7.63 13.34 21.76
CA LYS A 121 7.36 12.54 22.96
C LYS A 121 7.61 11.04 22.76
N LEU A 122 7.82 10.61 21.52
CA LEU A 122 8.08 9.24 21.10
C LEU A 122 9.52 9.02 20.62
N GLU A 123 10.45 9.98 20.79
CA GLU A 123 11.85 9.87 20.35
C GLU A 123 12.54 8.56 20.81
N LEU A 124 12.15 8.02 21.98
CA LEU A 124 12.68 6.74 22.50
C LEU A 124 12.06 5.48 21.84
N LEU A 125 10.93 5.59 21.14
CA LEU A 125 10.17 4.48 20.54
C LEU A 125 10.24 4.44 19.00
N LEU A 126 10.49 5.59 18.34
CA LEU A 126 10.37 5.75 16.89
C LEU A 126 11.53 5.17 16.07
N CYS A 127 12.71 5.00 16.68
CA CYS A 127 13.92 4.56 15.96
C CYS A 127 13.85 3.12 15.42
N ALA A 128 12.86 2.32 15.83
CA ALA A 128 12.79 0.89 15.50
C ALA A 128 11.56 0.42 14.71
N TYR A 129 10.49 1.22 14.53
CA TYR A 129 9.18 0.63 14.19
C TYR A 129 8.31 1.32 13.12
N MET A 130 8.72 2.40 12.46
CA MET A 130 7.87 3.08 11.43
C MET A 130 7.91 2.44 10.02
N VAL A 131 7.82 1.12 9.91
CA VAL A 131 7.77 0.42 8.60
C VAL A 131 6.38 -0.14 8.38
N ILE A 132 5.46 0.66 7.85
CA ILE A 132 4.15 0.13 7.43
C ILE A 132 3.83 0.52 5.98
N SER A 133 3.52 -0.55 5.24
CA SER A 133 3.94 -0.83 3.87
C SER A 133 2.73 -0.97 2.97
N LEU A 134 2.68 -0.24 1.87
CA LEU A 134 1.99 -0.68 0.65
C LEU A 134 2.71 -1.94 0.17
N CYS A 135 2.02 -3.07 0.14
CA CYS A 135 2.57 -4.30 -0.44
C CYS A 135 2.01 -4.44 -1.85
N LEU A 136 2.83 -4.14 -2.85
CA LEU A 136 2.54 -4.41 -4.24
C LEU A 136 2.86 -5.88 -4.49
N ARG A 137 1.81 -6.69 -4.66
CA ARG A 137 1.92 -8.13 -4.93
C ARG A 137 1.73 -8.37 -6.41
N ILE A 138 2.68 -9.02 -7.06
CA ILE A 138 2.47 -9.54 -8.41
C ILE A 138 2.11 -11.01 -8.29
N SER A 139 0.89 -11.35 -8.71
CA SER A 139 0.49 -12.75 -8.86
C SER A 139 0.75 -13.16 -10.31
N LEU A 140 1.88 -13.83 -10.55
CA LEU A 140 2.16 -14.49 -11.83
C LEU A 140 1.38 -15.82 -11.87
N LEU A 141 0.06 -15.73 -12.01
CA LEU A 141 -0.77 -16.87 -12.40
C LEU A 141 -1.00 -16.79 -13.91
N GLN A 142 -0.41 -17.74 -14.63
CA GLN A 142 -0.83 -18.07 -15.99
C GLN A 142 -2.33 -18.39 -15.96
N MET A 143 -3.17 -17.47 -16.46
CA MET A 143 -4.53 -17.80 -16.87
C MET A 143 -4.46 -18.68 -18.14
N LYS A 144 -4.06 -19.94 -17.95
CA LYS A 144 -4.39 -21.05 -18.84
C LYS A 144 -4.81 -22.21 -17.95
N ALA A 145 -6.04 -22.13 -17.45
CA ALA A 145 -6.81 -23.30 -17.06
C ALA A 145 -8.29 -22.92 -16.93
N LYS A 146 -9.05 -23.29 -17.96
CA LYS A 146 -10.50 -23.58 -17.99
C LYS A 146 -11.42 -22.35 -18.09
N ASP A 147 -11.88 -21.88 -19.25
CA ASP A 147 -12.68 -22.53 -20.30
C ASP A 147 -12.51 -24.03 -20.49
N ALA A 148 -13.06 -24.79 -19.55
CA ALA A 148 -13.44 -26.19 -19.73
C ALA A 148 -14.08 -26.64 -18.42
N LEU A 149 -15.39 -26.90 -18.53
CA LEU A 149 -16.19 -27.81 -17.73
C LEU A 149 -17.08 -27.18 -16.66
N ILE A 150 -18.37 -27.13 -17.02
CA ILE A 150 -19.48 -27.74 -16.29
C ILE A 150 -20.18 -26.84 -15.26
N ASN A 151 -21.28 -26.23 -15.71
CA ASN A 151 -22.59 -26.29 -15.04
C ASN A 151 -22.91 -27.79 -14.79
N PRO A 152 -23.26 -28.26 -13.58
CA PRO A 152 -24.64 -28.08 -13.11
C PRO A 152 -24.82 -27.97 -11.57
N PHE A 153 -26.08 -27.72 -11.22
CA PHE A 153 -26.74 -27.58 -9.92
C PHE A 153 -26.81 -26.16 -9.36
#